data_AF-A0A847MXI7-F1
#
_entry.id   AF-A0A847MXI7-F1
#
_cell.length_a   1.000
_cell.length_b   1.000
_cell.length_c   1.000
_cell.angle_alpha   90.00
_cell.angle_beta   90.00
_cell.angle_gamma   90.00
#
_symmetry.space_group_name_H-M   'P 1'
#
loop_
_entity.id
_entity.type
_entity.pdbx_description
1 polymer ?
#
loop_
_entity_poly.entity_id
_entity_poly.type
_entity_poly.pdbx_seq_one_letter_code
_entity_poly.pdbx_strand_id
1 'polypeptide(L)'
;DRWGEPLLDDNLLVLVNGETDPVRFRIPDTSPAGRPPDVWRLELDTSVPGPQPTPTTLVRAGDTVLAPGRSLLVHWSAADPQH
;
A
#
# COMPACT_ATOMS: atom_id res chain seq x y z
N ASP A 1 20.51 12.59 13.36
CA ASP A 1 19.62 13.58 12.72
C ASP A 1 19.95 13.85 11.25
N ARG A 2 19.95 12.84 10.37
CA ARG A 2 20.16 13.05 8.92
C ARG A 2 19.28 12.14 8.05
N TRP A 3 18.11 11.76 8.56
CA TRP A 3 17.05 11.28 7.69
C TRP A 3 16.41 12.56 7.15
N GLY A 4 16.57 12.84 5.86
CA GLY A 4 16.13 14.10 5.25
C GLY A 4 14.67 14.42 5.53
N GLU A 5 14.27 15.65 5.21
CA GLU A 5 12.90 16.10 5.45
C GLU A 5 11.90 15.34 4.55
N PRO A 6 10.69 15.02 5.06
CA PRO A 6 9.64 14.41 4.26
C PRO A 6 9.33 15.29 3.04
N LEU A 7 9.41 14.70 1.85
CA LEU A 7 9.10 15.38 0.58
C LEU A 7 7.60 15.37 0.25
N LEU A 8 6.83 14.51 0.91
CA LEU A 8 5.39 14.31 0.70
C LEU A 8 4.69 14.29 2.06
N ASP A 9 3.46 14.79 2.09
CA ASP A 9 2.60 14.73 3.29
C ASP A 9 2.15 13.28 3.59
N ASP A 10 2.11 12.43 2.56
CA ASP A 10 1.64 11.05 2.61
C ASP A 10 2.74 10.02 2.30
N ASN A 11 2.67 8.88 2.98
CA ASN A 11 3.53 7.73 2.74
C ASN A 11 3.01 6.89 1.56
N LEU A 12 3.92 6.16 0.91
CA LEU A 12 3.62 5.28 -0.21
C LEU A 12 4.03 3.84 0.09
N LEU A 13 3.16 2.88 -0.24
CA LEU A 13 3.46 1.46 -0.24
C LEU A 13 3.35 0.90 -1.66
N VAL A 14 4.46 0.35 -2.17
CA VAL A 14 4.53 -0.26 -3.50
C VAL A 14 4.79 -1.76 -3.37
N LEU A 15 3.91 -2.57 -3.95
CA LEU A 15 4.08 -4.03 -4.05
C LEU A 15 4.38 -4.38 -5.49
N VAL A 16 5.52 -5.05 -5.72
CA VAL A 16 5.98 -5.44 -7.05
C VAL A 16 6.01 -6.96 -7.13
N ASN A 17 5.14 -7.54 -7.97
CA ASN A 17 5.22 -8.95 -8.29
C ASN A 17 5.84 -9.14 -9.68
N GLY A 18 7.09 -9.57 -9.73
CA GLY A 18 7.78 -9.94 -10.97
C GLY A 18 7.49 -11.36 -11.44
N GLU A 19 6.88 -12.20 -10.59
CA GLU A 19 6.58 -13.59 -10.91
C GLU A 19 5.38 -13.70 -11.85
N THR A 20 5.28 -14.84 -12.54
CA THR A 20 4.13 -15.11 -13.41
C THR A 20 2.89 -15.52 -12.60
N ASP A 21 3.09 -16.11 -11.43
CA ASP A 21 2.01 -16.50 -10.52
C ASP A 21 1.69 -15.39 -9.48
N PRO A 22 0.47 -15.36 -8.92
CA PRO A 22 0.13 -14.44 -7.84
C PRO A 22 0.97 -14.65 -6.58
N VAL A 23 1.43 -13.56 -5.97
CA VAL A 23 2.25 -13.56 -4.74
C VAL A 23 1.52 -12.88 -3.59
N ARG A 24 1.63 -13.46 -2.40
CA ARG A 24 1.09 -12.88 -1.16
C ARG A 24 2.13 -12.02 -0.47
N PHE A 25 1.84 -10.74 -0.30
CA PHE A 25 2.63 -9.81 0.49
C PHE A 25 1.98 -9.61 1.86
N ARG A 26 2.78 -9.75 2.92
CA ARG A 26 2.36 -9.32 4.26
C ARG A 26 2.70 -7.84 4.44
N ILE A 27 1.72 -7.03 4.79
CA ILE A 27 1.92 -5.59 4.95
C ILE A 27 2.74 -5.32 6.22
N PRO A 28 3.88 -4.61 6.12
CA PRO A 28 4.69 -4.28 7.28
C PRO A 28 3.99 -3.22 8.13
N ASP A 29 4.30 -3.22 9.43
CA ASP A 29 4.06 -2.05 10.27
C ASP A 29 5.21 -1.06 10.07
N THR A 30 4.93 0.07 9.43
CA THR A 30 5.90 1.15 9.19
C THR A 30 5.71 2.33 10.15
N SER A 31 4.76 2.24 11.09
CA SER A 31 4.45 3.35 11.99
C SER A 31 5.58 3.59 12.99
N PRO A 32 5.95 4.86 13.27
CA PRO A 32 6.84 5.18 14.37
C PRO A 32 6.24 4.68 15.69
N ALA A 33 7.11 4.25 16.63
CA ALA A 33 6.68 3.78 17.94
C ALA A 33 5.75 4.80 18.62
N GLY A 34 4.55 4.35 19.01
CA GLY A 34 3.54 5.20 19.67
C GLY A 34 2.57 5.93 18.73
N ARG A 35 2.69 5.75 17.40
CA ARG A 35 1.68 6.19 16.43
C ARG A 35 0.77 5.02 16.04
N PRO A 36 -0.52 5.25 15.75
CA PRO A 36 -1.36 4.23 15.12
C PRO A 36 -0.75 3.71 13.81
N PRO A 37 -0.94 2.42 13.47
CA PRO A 37 -0.51 1.87 12.20
C PRO A 37 -1.13 2.61 11.02
N ASP A 38 -0.35 2.81 9.96
CA ASP A 38 -0.86 3.39 8.72
C ASP A 38 -1.93 2.50 8.09
N VAL A 39 -2.92 3.15 7.49
CA VAL A 39 -3.93 2.51 6.65
C VAL A 39 -3.60 2.84 5.22
N TRP A 40 -3.69 1.85 4.34
CA TRP A 40 -3.25 1.97 2.96
C TRP A 40 -4.45 1.81 2.03
N ARG A 41 -4.69 2.80 1.17
CA ARG A 41 -5.70 2.73 0.12
C ARG A 41 -5.04 2.38 -1.20
N LEU A 42 -5.51 1.33 -1.87
CA LEU A 42 -5.04 0.97 -3.20
C LEU A 42 -5.46 2.04 -4.20
N GLU A 43 -4.51 2.50 -5.01
CA GLU A 43 -4.70 3.64 -5.92
C GLU A 43 -4.31 3.29 -7.36
N LEU A 44 -3.40 2.33 -7.53
CA LEU A 44 -3.08 1.76 -8.83
C LEU A 44 -2.88 0.26 -8.70
N ASP A 45 -3.51 -0.50 -9.57
CA ASP A 45 -3.22 -1.91 -9.82
C ASP A 45 -3.11 -2.15 -11.33
N THR A 46 -1.89 -2.44 -11.77
CA THR A 46 -1.57 -2.59 -13.21
C THR A 46 -2.07 -3.90 -13.82
N SER A 47 -2.64 -4.80 -13.03
CA SER A 47 -3.20 -6.06 -13.53
C SER A 47 -4.57 -5.87 -14.19
N VAL A 48 -5.27 -4.78 -13.86
CA VAL A 48 -6.59 -4.48 -14.41
C VAL A 48 -6.45 -3.52 -15.59
N PRO A 49 -6.92 -3.89 -16.79
CA PRO A 49 -6.90 -3.00 -17.94
C PRO A 49 -7.96 -1.90 -17.83
N GLY A 50 -7.57 -0.67 -18.16
CA GLY A 50 -8.46 0.49 -18.24
C GLY A 50 -8.56 1.30 -16.95
N PRO A 51 -9.45 2.31 -16.91
CA PRO A 51 -9.65 3.11 -15.70
C PRO A 51 -10.23 2.23 -14.60
N GLN A 52 -9.49 2.06 -13.51
CA GLN A 52 -9.97 1.32 -12.35
C GLN A 52 -10.99 2.17 -11.57
N PRO A 53 -12.09 1.58 -11.08
CA PRO A 53 -12.87 2.22 -10.04
C PRO A 53 -11.97 2.42 -8.82
N THR A 54 -12.05 3.59 -8.16
CA THR A 54 -11.25 3.89 -6.96
C THR A 54 -11.47 2.77 -5.93
N PRO A 55 -10.46 1.93 -5.66
CA PRO A 55 -10.62 0.84 -4.72
C PRO A 55 -10.92 1.39 -3.33
N THR A 56 -12.05 1.00 -2.75
CA THR A 56 -12.41 1.37 -1.37
C THR A 56 -11.76 0.47 -0.32
N THR A 57 -11.02 -0.55 -0.76
CA THR A 57 -10.39 -1.51 0.14
C THR A 57 -9.19 -0.86 0.81
N LEU A 58 -9.31 -0.71 2.13
CA LEU A 58 -8.23 -0.30 3.01
C LEU A 58 -7.51 -1.54 3.52
N VAL A 59 -6.17 -1.51 3.50
CA VAL A 59 -5.32 -2.56 4.07
C VAL A 59 -4.46 -2.00 5.19
N ARG A 60 -4.16 -2.82 6.18
CA ARG A 60 -3.47 -2.43 7.42
C ARG A 60 -2.22 -3.26 7.64
N ALA A 61 -1.37 -2.80 8.56
CA ALA A 61 -0.23 -3.58 9.02
C ALA A 61 -0.67 -4.98 9.48
N GLY A 62 0.04 -6.01 9.03
CA GLY A 62 -0.25 -7.41 9.32
C GLY A 62 -1.21 -8.08 8.33
N ASP A 63 -1.99 -7.32 7.55
CA ASP A 63 -2.84 -7.87 6.49
C ASP A 63 -2.00 -8.54 5.41
N THR A 64 -2.65 -9.38 4.61
CA THR A 64 -2.04 -10.02 3.43
C THR A 64 -2.74 -9.54 2.16
N VAL A 65 -1.95 -9.00 1.23
CA VAL A 65 -2.42 -8.58 -0.09
C VAL A 65 -1.92 -9.57 -1.14
N LEU A 66 -2.81 -10.00 -2.02
CA LEU A 66 -2.46 -10.85 -3.16
C LEU A 66 -2.17 -9.97 -4.37
N ALA A 67 -0.91 -9.91 -4.79
CA ALA A 67 -0.50 -9.22 -6.00
C ALA A 67 -0.57 -10.18 -7.20
N PRO A 68 -1.33 -9.86 -8.26
CA PRO A 68 -1.37 -10.68 -9.48
C PRO A 68 0.02 -10.84 -10.12
N GLY A 69 0.16 -11.85 -10.98
CA GLY A 69 1.41 -12.06 -11.72
C GLY A 69 1.79 -10.84 -12.57
N ARG A 70 3.09 -10.50 -12.59
CA ARG A 70 3.66 -9.41 -13.38
C ARG A 70 2.93 -8.09 -13.20
N SER A 71 2.71 -7.69 -11.96
CA SER A 71 1.92 -6.51 -11.60
C SER A 71 2.61 -5.61 -10.58
N LEU A 72 2.17 -4.36 -10.57
CA LEU A 72 2.49 -3.34 -9.58
C LEU A 72 1.20 -2.89 -8.90
N LEU A 73 1.19 -2.94 -7.57
CA LEU A 73 0.14 -2.35 -6.74
C LEU A 73 0.72 -1.17 -5.98
N VAL A 74 0.08 0.00 -6.07
CA VAL A 74 0.50 1.23 -5.39
C VAL A 74 -0.59 1.66 -4.43
N HIS A 75 -0.21 1.88 -3.19
CA HIS A 75 -1.12 2.33 -2.13
C HIS A 75 -0.61 3.61 -1.50
N TRP A 76 -1.49 4.58 -1.32
CA TRP A 76 -1.21 5.78 -0.55
C TRP A 76 -1.66 5.58 0.91
N SER A 77 -0.92 6.14 1.85
CA SER A 77 -1.40 6.22 3.23
C SER A 77 -2.68 7.05 3.26
N ALA A 78 -3.67 6.56 3.99
CA ALA A 78 -4.93 7.23 4.21
C ALA A 78 -5.10 7.50 5.71
N ALA A 79 -5.77 8.60 6.04
CA ALA A 79 -6.32 8.77 7.37
C ALA A 79 -7.32 7.63 7.64
N ASP A 80 -7.23 7.02 8.82
CA ASP A 80 -8.21 6.03 9.24
C ASP A 80 -9.57 6.73 9.44
N PRO A 81 -10.62 6.43 8.65
CA PRO A 81 -11.90 7.11 8.78
C PRO A 81 -12.64 6.81 10.09
N GLN A 82 -12.12 5.93 10.95
CA GLN A 82 -12.69 5.61 12.26
C GLN A 82 -12.20 6.48 13.43
N HIS A 83 -11.46 7.56 13.15
CA HIS A 83 -11.01 8.53 14.16
C HIS A 83 -11.22 9.97 13.73
#